data_AF-A0A834LVF5-F1
#
_entry.id   AF-A0A834LVF5-F1
#
_cell.length_a   1.000
_cell.length_b   1.000
_cell.length_c   1.000
_cell.angle_alpha   90.00
_cell.angle_beta   90.00
_cell.angle_gamma   90.00
#
_symmetry.space_group_name_H-M   'P 1'
#
loop_
_entity.id
_entity.type
_entity.pdbx_description
1 polymer ?
#
loop_
_entity_poly.entity_id
_entity_poly.type
_entity_poly.pdbx_seq_one_letter_code
_entity_poly.pdbx_strand_id
1 'polypeptide(L)'
;MEDLVQTARLYYNKSSPGIKEAAHKFFNSLDNDNDGKVSLHEFLGFMQQEGHTKMSNRHFFEELDKDGSGTLEFMEVMALYYVIKSGRPFCSGCDEFILGMYFTCSKCFENGDNSFCVCPKCFDDDHFVHEHDQFLDNYALLEAKRLEGIANHSNHHKVIEARN
;
A
#
# COMPACT_ATOMS: atom_id res chain seq x y z
N MET A 1 12.98 -11.45 -2.73
CA MET A 1 12.45 -10.24 -3.38
C MET A 1 10.94 -10.36 -3.35
N GLU A 2 10.26 -9.34 -2.87
CA GLU A 2 8.80 -9.38 -2.74
C GLU A 2 8.16 -9.41 -4.13
N ASP A 3 7.21 -10.33 -4.32
CA ASP A 3 6.47 -10.48 -5.57
C ASP A 3 5.06 -9.92 -5.35
N LEU A 4 4.87 -8.69 -5.81
CA LEU A 4 3.63 -7.93 -5.63
C LEU A 4 2.46 -8.62 -6.36
N VAL A 5 2.70 -9.12 -7.58
CA VAL A 5 1.68 -9.81 -8.39
C VAL A 5 1.26 -11.10 -7.72
N GLN A 6 2.23 -11.89 -7.23
CA GLN A 6 1.92 -13.11 -6.48
C GLN A 6 1.18 -12.82 -5.17
N THR A 7 1.54 -11.75 -4.47
CA THR A 7 0.85 -11.32 -3.25
C THR A 7 -0.60 -10.96 -3.56
N ALA A 8 -0.83 -10.12 -4.57
CA ALA A 8 -2.17 -9.74 -5.01
C ALA A 8 -3.00 -10.95 -5.46
N ARG A 9 -2.38 -11.93 -6.15
CA ARG A 9 -3.02 -13.19 -6.51
C ARG A 9 -3.53 -13.96 -5.28
N LEU A 10 -2.74 -14.04 -4.22
CA LEU A 10 -3.15 -14.72 -2.99
C LEU A 10 -4.34 -14.02 -2.33
N TYR A 11 -4.28 -12.68 -2.20
CA TYR A 11 -5.38 -11.89 -1.66
C TYR A 11 -6.65 -12.03 -2.51
N TYR A 12 -6.54 -11.86 -3.82
CA TYR A 12 -7.66 -12.00 -4.76
C TYR A 12 -8.30 -13.38 -4.65
N ASN A 13 -7.51 -14.46 -4.69
CA ASN A 13 -8.03 -15.83 -4.64
C ASN A 13 -8.81 -16.14 -3.36
N LYS A 14 -8.35 -15.60 -2.22
CA LYS A 14 -8.96 -15.77 -0.89
C LYS A 14 -10.10 -14.78 -0.61
N SER A 15 -10.32 -13.82 -1.50
CA SER A 15 -11.35 -12.81 -1.32
C SER A 15 -12.76 -13.34 -1.58
N SER A 16 -13.75 -12.71 -0.95
CA SER A 16 -15.17 -13.02 -1.14
C SER A 16 -15.62 -12.70 -2.58
N PRO A 17 -16.75 -13.29 -3.05
CA PRO A 17 -17.29 -12.97 -4.38
C PRO A 17 -17.51 -11.47 -4.62
N GLY A 18 -17.99 -10.73 -3.60
CA GLY A 18 -18.21 -9.28 -3.74
C GLY A 18 -16.92 -8.48 -3.93
N ILE A 19 -15.82 -8.88 -3.27
CA ILE A 19 -14.50 -8.26 -3.50
C ILE A 19 -13.99 -8.59 -4.90
N LYS A 20 -14.17 -9.83 -5.37
CA LYS A 20 -13.78 -10.21 -6.75
C LYS A 20 -14.56 -9.42 -7.79
N GLU A 21 -15.86 -9.21 -7.58
CA GLU A 21 -16.68 -8.37 -8.45
C GLU A 21 -16.20 -6.91 -8.46
N ALA A 22 -15.87 -6.34 -7.29
CA ALA A 22 -15.31 -5.00 -7.19
C ALA A 22 -13.95 -4.87 -7.90
N ALA A 23 -13.12 -5.90 -7.81
CA ALA A 23 -11.84 -6.00 -8.54
C ALA A 23 -12.05 -6.04 -10.06
N HIS A 24 -13.02 -6.80 -10.57
CA HIS A 24 -13.36 -6.78 -12.00
C HIS A 24 -13.89 -5.42 -12.45
N LYS A 25 -14.75 -4.77 -11.65
CA LYS A 25 -15.21 -3.40 -11.95
C LYS A 25 -14.05 -2.41 -12.00
N PHE A 26 -13.08 -2.55 -11.10
CA PHE A 26 -11.86 -1.75 -11.11
C PHE A 26 -11.06 -1.98 -12.40
N PHE A 27 -10.80 -3.24 -12.77
CA PHE A 27 -10.13 -3.57 -14.04
C PHE A 27 -10.80 -2.90 -15.24
N ASN A 28 -12.11 -3.09 -15.37
CA ASN A 28 -12.90 -2.52 -16.48
C ASN A 28 -12.94 -0.99 -16.48
N SER A 29 -12.63 -0.33 -15.35
CA SER A 29 -12.55 1.13 -15.30
C SER A 29 -11.21 1.68 -15.80
N LEU A 30 -10.18 0.83 -15.90
CA LEU A 30 -8.90 1.17 -16.51
C LEU A 30 -8.88 0.78 -18.00
N ASP A 31 -9.38 -0.41 -18.35
CA ASP A 31 -9.46 -0.93 -19.72
C ASP A 31 -10.56 -0.20 -20.51
N ASN A 32 -10.22 0.94 -21.11
CA ASN A 32 -11.19 1.85 -21.74
C ASN A 32 -11.60 1.36 -23.13
N ASP A 33 -10.66 0.75 -23.86
CA ASP A 33 -10.95 0.22 -25.20
C ASP A 33 -11.47 -1.22 -25.20
N ASN A 34 -11.50 -1.87 -24.03
CA ASN A 34 -12.00 -3.23 -23.79
C ASN A 34 -11.21 -4.29 -24.56
N ASP A 35 -9.90 -4.10 -24.73
CA ASP A 35 -9.02 -5.08 -25.37
C ASP A 35 -8.54 -6.19 -24.41
N GLY A 36 -8.93 -6.11 -23.14
CA GLY A 36 -8.66 -7.12 -22.11
C GLY A 36 -7.34 -6.93 -21.38
N LYS A 37 -6.66 -5.81 -21.59
CA LYS A 37 -5.41 -5.40 -20.93
C LYS A 37 -5.44 -3.89 -20.70
N VAL A 38 -4.48 -3.37 -19.96
CA VAL A 38 -4.39 -1.92 -19.69
C VAL A 38 -3.09 -1.37 -20.24
N SER A 39 -3.19 -0.46 -21.20
CA SER A 39 -2.03 0.25 -21.74
C SER A 39 -1.49 1.29 -20.75
N LEU A 40 -0.22 1.70 -20.93
CA LEU A 40 0.37 2.80 -20.17
C LEU A 40 -0.46 4.10 -20.27
N HIS A 41 -1.06 4.37 -21.43
CA HIS A 41 -1.86 5.58 -21.62
C HIS A 41 -3.13 5.56 -20.75
N GLU A 42 -3.86 4.44 -20.77
CA GLU A 42 -5.05 4.25 -19.94
C GLU A 42 -4.73 4.29 -18.46
N PHE A 43 -3.65 3.63 -18.06
CA PHE A 43 -3.17 3.66 -16.69
C PHE A 43 -2.87 5.09 -16.21
N LEU A 44 -2.08 5.86 -16.96
CA LEU A 44 -1.71 7.22 -16.57
C LEU A 44 -2.93 8.14 -16.49
N GLY A 45 -3.84 8.04 -17.46
CA GLY A 45 -5.09 8.79 -17.49
C GLY A 45 -5.97 8.49 -16.27
N PHE A 46 -6.16 7.20 -15.95
CA PHE A 46 -6.90 6.78 -14.78
C PHE A 46 -6.27 7.29 -13.48
N MET A 47 -4.96 7.10 -13.29
CA MET A 47 -4.27 7.55 -12.07
C MET A 47 -4.39 9.05 -11.85
N GLN A 48 -4.31 9.84 -12.92
CA GLN A 48 -4.45 11.29 -12.83
C GLN A 48 -5.89 11.69 -12.48
N GLN A 49 -6.88 11.05 -13.09
CA GLN A 49 -8.30 11.33 -12.86
C GLN A 49 -8.73 11.01 -11.42
N GLU A 50 -8.26 9.90 -10.87
CA GLU A 50 -8.59 9.44 -9.51
C GLU A 50 -7.71 10.10 -8.42
N GLY A 51 -6.81 11.01 -8.79
CA GLY A 51 -5.95 11.73 -7.84
C GLY A 51 -4.77 10.91 -7.30
N HIS A 52 -4.49 9.75 -7.87
CA HIS A 52 -3.33 8.91 -7.55
C HIS A 52 -2.05 9.42 -8.25
N THR A 53 -1.73 10.71 -8.05
CA THR A 53 -0.66 11.41 -8.77
C THR A 53 0.72 10.77 -8.61
N LYS A 54 1.08 10.26 -7.41
CA LYS A 54 2.34 9.53 -7.19
C LYS A 54 2.44 8.24 -8.00
N MET A 55 1.31 7.61 -8.29
CA MET A 55 1.24 6.39 -9.12
C MET A 55 1.18 6.70 -10.62
N SER A 56 0.88 7.95 -11.00
CA SER A 56 0.75 8.38 -12.41
C SER A 56 2.13 8.60 -13.05
N ASN A 57 2.96 7.57 -13.08
CA ASN A 57 4.27 7.61 -13.71
C ASN A 57 4.64 6.26 -14.34
N ARG A 58 5.56 6.30 -15.32
CA ARG A 58 5.98 5.12 -16.08
C ARG A 58 6.74 4.11 -15.23
N HIS A 59 7.54 4.57 -14.27
CA HIS A 59 8.35 3.68 -13.45
C HIS A 59 7.46 2.78 -12.58
N PHE A 60 6.43 3.33 -11.96
CA PHE A 60 5.47 2.54 -11.18
C PHE A 60 4.63 1.59 -12.07
N PHE A 61 4.33 1.97 -13.31
CA PHE A 61 3.72 1.04 -14.28
C PHE A 61 4.65 -0.14 -14.56
N GLU A 62 5.94 0.11 -14.80
CA GLU A 62 6.95 -0.93 -15.05
C GLU A 62 7.16 -1.84 -13.83
N GLU A 63 6.93 -1.35 -12.60
CA GLU A 63 6.93 -2.20 -11.39
C GLU A 63 5.74 -3.18 -11.33
N LEU A 64 4.63 -2.85 -12.03
CA LEU A 64 3.43 -3.70 -12.12
C LEU A 64 3.50 -4.68 -13.30
N ASP A 65 4.04 -4.23 -14.44
CA ASP A 65 4.25 -4.99 -15.68
C ASP A 65 5.40 -6.00 -15.50
N LYS A 66 5.06 -7.15 -14.91
CA LYS A 66 6.05 -8.11 -14.42
C LYS A 66 6.69 -8.90 -15.55
N ASP A 67 5.93 -9.14 -16.62
CA ASP A 67 6.41 -9.86 -17.79
C ASP A 67 7.03 -8.94 -18.86
N GLY A 68 6.89 -7.62 -18.71
CA GLY A 68 7.47 -6.63 -19.60
C GLY A 68 6.74 -6.56 -20.94
N SER A 69 5.45 -6.92 -20.97
CA SER A 69 4.63 -6.90 -22.18
C SER A 69 4.33 -5.48 -22.69
N GLY A 70 4.55 -4.46 -21.85
CA GLY A 70 4.18 -3.07 -22.12
C GLY A 70 2.70 -2.78 -21.85
N THR A 71 1.97 -3.73 -21.28
CA THR A 71 0.56 -3.66 -20.90
C THR A 71 0.34 -4.39 -19.58
N LEU A 72 -0.72 -4.08 -18.84
CA LEU A 72 -1.06 -4.81 -17.62
C LEU A 72 -2.19 -5.79 -17.87
N GLU A 73 -1.93 -7.07 -17.65
CA GLU A 73 -2.97 -8.09 -17.61
C GLU A 73 -3.79 -8.00 -16.31
N PHE A 74 -4.92 -8.71 -16.25
CA PHE A 74 -5.82 -8.70 -15.10
C PHE A 74 -5.10 -8.87 -13.75
N MET A 75 -4.17 -9.81 -13.66
CA MET A 75 -3.47 -10.08 -12.39
C MET A 75 -2.45 -9.01 -12.00
N GLU A 76 -1.91 -8.27 -12.97
CA GLU A 76 -1.01 -7.13 -12.72
C GLU A 76 -1.82 -5.90 -12.30
N VAL A 77 -3.00 -5.70 -12.90
CA VAL A 77 -3.96 -4.70 -12.39
C VAL A 77 -4.46 -5.07 -10.98
N MET A 78 -4.55 -6.36 -10.63
CA MET A 78 -4.83 -6.76 -9.24
C MET A 78 -3.69 -6.38 -8.28
N ALA A 79 -2.44 -6.33 -8.76
CA ALA A 79 -1.32 -5.82 -7.99
C ALA A 79 -1.51 -4.34 -7.65
N LEU A 80 -1.90 -3.53 -8.63
CA LEU A 80 -2.32 -2.13 -8.42
C LEU A 80 -3.49 -2.02 -7.44
N TYR A 81 -4.56 -2.80 -7.64
CA TYR A 81 -5.73 -2.79 -6.76
C TYR A 81 -5.33 -3.11 -5.31
N TYR A 82 -4.47 -4.11 -5.12
CA TYR A 82 -3.92 -4.45 -3.81
C TYR A 82 -3.10 -3.30 -3.22
N VAL A 83 -2.22 -2.66 -3.99
CA VAL A 83 -1.43 -1.50 -3.54
C VAL A 83 -2.33 -0.38 -3.02
N ILE A 84 -3.36 -0.01 -3.79
CA ILE A 84 -4.32 1.03 -3.40
C ILE A 84 -5.10 0.62 -2.14
N LYS A 85 -5.66 -0.60 -2.11
CA LYS A 85 -6.53 -1.04 -1.00
C LYS A 85 -5.78 -1.35 0.30
N SER A 86 -4.52 -1.75 0.21
CA SER A 86 -3.68 -2.00 1.38
C SER A 86 -3.01 -0.74 1.92
N GLY A 87 -3.08 0.39 1.21
CA GLY A 87 -2.45 1.64 1.61
C GLY A 87 -0.92 1.55 1.59
N ARG A 88 -0.35 0.77 0.66
CA ARG A 88 1.10 0.63 0.57
C ARG A 88 1.76 1.99 0.31
N PRO A 89 2.82 2.32 1.06
CA PRO A 89 3.34 3.67 1.08
C PRO A 89 4.26 3.98 -0.11
N PHE A 90 4.35 5.28 -0.38
CA PHE A 90 5.41 5.87 -1.19
C PHE A 90 6.38 6.58 -0.26
N CYS A 91 7.65 6.65 -0.67
CA CYS A 91 8.69 7.33 0.09
C CYS A 91 8.44 8.84 0.10
N SER A 92 8.43 9.47 1.27
CA SER A 92 8.36 10.93 1.42
C SER A 92 9.66 11.65 1.07
N GLY A 93 10.76 10.91 0.84
CA GLY A 93 12.05 11.46 0.44
C GLY A 93 12.21 11.53 -1.09
N CYS A 94 12.05 10.38 -1.76
CA CYS A 94 12.26 10.26 -3.20
C CYS A 94 10.98 10.07 -4.03
N ASP A 95 9.80 10.10 -3.40
CA ASP A 95 8.48 9.88 -4.02
C ASP A 95 8.26 8.52 -4.71
N GLU A 96 9.22 7.61 -4.62
CA GLU A 96 9.12 6.26 -5.20
C GLU A 96 8.26 5.31 -4.38
N PHE A 97 7.64 4.35 -5.06
CA PHE A 97 6.88 3.27 -4.44
C PHE A 97 7.78 2.40 -3.57
N ILE A 98 7.34 2.07 -2.35
CA ILE A 98 8.13 1.19 -1.47
C ILE A 98 7.61 -0.24 -1.58
N LEU A 99 8.39 -1.08 -2.28
CA LEU A 99 8.01 -2.47 -2.54
C LEU A 99 8.09 -3.34 -1.28
N GLY A 100 8.97 -3.05 -0.33
CA GLY A 100 9.26 -3.91 0.82
C GLY A 100 9.27 -3.18 2.15
N MET A 101 10.28 -3.48 2.96
CA MET A 101 10.48 -2.83 4.26
C MET A 101 10.57 -1.31 4.10
N TYR A 102 9.91 -0.58 4.99
CA TYR A 102 9.96 0.87 5.07
C TYR A 102 10.02 1.31 6.53
N PHE A 103 10.45 2.54 6.74
CA PHE A 103 10.40 3.21 8.04
C PHE A 103 9.25 4.20 8.05
N THR A 104 8.52 4.28 9.14
CA THR A 104 7.43 5.25 9.30
C THR A 104 7.47 5.93 10.65
N CYS A 105 7.10 7.22 10.65
CA CYS A 105 6.99 7.97 11.88
C CYS A 105 5.79 7.48 12.71
N SER A 106 6.04 6.96 13.91
CA SER A 106 4.99 6.44 14.80
C SER A 106 3.99 7.52 15.21
N LYS A 107 4.46 8.75 15.45
CA LYS A 107 3.59 9.90 15.79
C LYS A 107 2.64 10.27 14.65
N CYS A 108 3.11 10.29 13.40
CA CYS A 108 2.23 10.55 12.24
C CYS A 108 1.28 9.39 11.98
N PHE A 109 1.73 8.16 12.21
CA PHE A 109 0.89 6.97 12.09
C PHE A 109 -0.31 7.00 13.06
N GLU A 110 -0.12 7.50 14.28
CA GLU A 110 -1.16 7.52 15.32
C GLU A 110 -2.11 8.72 15.27
N ASN A 111 -1.61 9.90 14.90
CA ASN A 111 -2.37 11.15 15.02
C ASN A 111 -3.21 11.53 13.79
N GLY A 112 -3.14 10.75 12.70
CA GLY A 112 -4.11 10.76 11.61
C GLY A 112 -4.14 12.03 10.74
N ASP A 113 -3.58 11.89 9.53
CA ASP A 113 -4.18 12.35 8.25
C ASP A 113 -3.29 11.91 7.08
N ASN A 114 -1.98 11.75 7.31
CA ASN A 114 -1.04 11.09 6.39
C ASN A 114 0.08 10.41 7.18
N SER A 115 0.31 9.12 6.93
CA SER A 115 1.52 8.45 7.42
C SER A 115 2.74 9.04 6.71
N PHE A 116 3.84 9.22 7.46
CA PHE A 116 5.11 9.63 6.89
C PHE A 116 5.99 8.39 6.77
N CYS A 117 6.26 7.96 5.53
CA CYS A 117 6.99 6.73 5.25
C CYS A 117 8.23 7.03 4.41
N VAL A 118 9.33 6.33 4.67
CA VAL A 118 10.61 6.54 4.01
C VAL A 118 11.18 5.17 3.64
N CYS A 119 11.73 5.03 2.43
CA CYS A 119 12.40 3.80 2.00
C CYS A 119 13.73 3.63 2.75
N PRO A 120 14.29 2.40 2.83
CA PRO A 120 15.53 2.16 3.57
C PRO A 120 16.71 3.02 3.11
N LYS A 121 16.82 3.27 1.80
CA LYS A 121 17.86 4.13 1.24
C LYS A 121 17.73 5.57 1.72
N CYS A 122 16.54 6.16 1.61
CA CYS A 122 16.34 7.53 2.06
C CYS A 122 16.45 7.67 3.57
N PHE A 123 16.17 6.60 4.33
CA PHE A 123 16.37 6.58 5.76
C PHE A 123 17.85 6.56 6.14
N ASP A 124 18.66 5.75 5.45
CA ASP A 124 20.12 5.66 5.67
C ASP A 124 20.86 6.93 5.23
N ASP A 125 20.44 7.54 4.11
CA ASP A 125 21.04 8.75 3.54
C ASP A 125 20.55 10.06 4.20
N ASP A 126 19.69 10.00 5.23
CA ASP A 126 18.97 11.17 5.79
C ASP A 126 18.26 12.01 4.71
N HIS A 127 17.76 11.36 3.66
CA HIS A 127 17.14 12.00 2.49
C HIS A 127 15.64 12.24 2.70
N PHE A 128 15.30 13.01 3.72
CA PHE A 128 13.94 13.48 3.99
C PHE A 128 14.00 14.59 5.05
N VAL A 129 12.98 15.45 5.10
CA VAL A 129 12.83 16.46 6.16
C VAL A 129 11.55 16.15 6.92
N HIS A 130 11.68 15.89 8.22
CA HIS A 130 10.55 15.59 9.08
C HIS A 130 10.81 16.09 10.52
N GLU A 131 9.76 16.57 11.20
CA GLU A 131 9.89 17.19 12.53
C GLU A 131 10.02 16.18 13.67
N HIS A 132 9.54 14.95 13.46
CA HIS A 132 9.61 13.88 14.44
C HIS A 132 10.81 12.97 14.19
N ASP A 133 11.36 12.41 15.27
CA ASP A 133 12.52 11.52 15.30
C ASP A 133 12.16 10.04 15.58
N GLN A 134 10.90 9.76 15.92
CA GLN A 134 10.44 8.43 16.28
C GLN A 134 9.99 7.67 15.04
N PHE A 135 10.88 6.84 14.51
CA PHE A 135 10.61 5.95 13.40
C PHE A 135 10.64 4.48 13.82
N LEU A 136 9.74 3.70 13.23
CA LEU A 136 9.71 2.25 13.32
C LEU A 136 9.66 1.68 11.92
N ASP A 137 10.30 0.53 11.70
CA ASP A 137 10.02 -0.24 10.49
C ASP A 137 8.62 -0.86 10.55
N ASN A 138 8.11 -1.32 9.41
CA ASN A 138 6.77 -1.87 9.30
C ASN A 138 6.52 -3.14 10.15
N TYR A 139 7.56 -3.93 10.48
CA TYR A 139 7.42 -5.07 11.39
C TYR A 139 7.40 -4.62 12.85
N ALA A 140 8.32 -3.74 13.24
CA ALA A 140 8.38 -3.17 14.58
C ALA A 140 7.09 -2.40 14.93
N LEU A 141 6.53 -1.66 13.97
CA LEU A 141 5.25 -0.98 14.12
C LEU A 141 4.10 -1.98 14.35
N LEU A 142 4.05 -3.06 13.57
CA LEU A 142 2.98 -4.06 13.71
C LEU A 142 3.05 -4.76 15.07
N GLU A 143 4.26 -5.04 15.57
CA GLU A 143 4.47 -5.59 16.90
C GLU A 143 4.08 -4.59 18.01
N ALA A 144 4.43 -3.31 17.87
CA ALA A 144 4.01 -2.27 18.81
C ALA A 144 2.48 -2.21 18.92
N LYS A 145 1.78 -2.22 17.78
CA LYS A 145 0.30 -2.24 17.74
C LYS A 145 -0.30 -3.51 18.35
N ARG A 146 0.34 -4.68 18.17
CA ARG A 146 -0.06 -5.93 18.82
C ARG A 146 0.06 -5.82 20.35
N LEU A 147 1.18 -5.29 20.84
CA LEU A 147 1.42 -5.11 22.28
C LEU A 147 0.46 -4.09 22.91
N GLU A 148 0.17 -2.99 22.22
CA GLU A 148 -0.86 -2.03 22.63
C GLU A 148 -2.24 -2.70 22.75
N GLY A 149 -2.63 -3.52 21.76
CA GLY A 149 -3.86 -4.29 21.79
C GLY A 149 -3.98 -5.19 23.03
N ILE A 150 -2.91 -5.93 23.36
CA ILE A 150 -2.85 -6.79 24.55
C ILE A 150 -2.98 -5.97 25.84
N ALA A 151 -2.25 -4.85 25.95
CA ALA A 151 -2.31 -3.98 27.11
C ALA A 151 -3.73 -3.43 27.34
N ASN A 152 -4.41 -3.01 26.27
CA ASN A 152 -5.76 -2.47 26.33
C ASN A 152 -6.79 -3.52 26.78
N HIS A 153 -6.71 -4.76 26.28
CA HIS A 153 -7.55 -5.87 26.76
C HIS A 153 -7.33 -6.21 28.23
N SER A 154 -6.07 -6.18 28.68
CA SER A 154 -5.70 -6.49 30.08
C SER A 154 -6.21 -5.43 31.05
N ASN A 155 -6.17 -4.15 30.66
CA ASN A 155 -6.68 -3.04 31.46
C ASN A 155 -8.21 -3.05 31.54
N HIS A 156 -8.91 -3.42 30.45
CA HIS A 156 -10.37 -3.55 30.46
C HIS A 156 -10.86 -4.66 31.42
N HIS A 157 -10.14 -5.77 31.53
CA HIS A 157 -10.48 -6.84 32.48
C HIS A 157 -10.31 -6.38 33.94
N LYS A 158 -9.21 -5.69 34.27
CA LYS A 158 -8.97 -5.15 35.61
C LYS A 158 -9.99 -4.09 36.05
N VAL A 159 -10.48 -3.27 35.13
CA VAL A 159 -11.52 -2.25 35.41
C VAL A 159 -12.88 -2.90 35.69
N ILE A 160 -13.20 -4.03 35.06
CA ILE A 160 -14.43 -4.79 35.35
C ILE A 160 -14.34 -5.47 36.71
N GLU A 161 -13.21 -6.10 37.04
CA GLU A 161 -13.01 -6.76 38.34
C GLU A 161 -13.00 -5.78 39.51
N ALA A 162 -12.49 -4.55 39.33
CA ALA A 162 -12.48 -3.52 40.37
C ALA A 162 -13.85 -2.84 40.61
N ARG A 163 -14.87 -3.17 39.80
CA ARG A 163 -16.24 -2.60 39.88
C ARG A 163 -17.28 -3.56 40.49
N ASN A 164 -16.86 -4.78 40.85
CA ASN A 164 -17.67 -5.76 41.57
C ASN A 164 -17.16 -5.91 43.01
#